data_AF-A0A442RWZ6-F1
#
_entry.id   AF-A0A442RWZ6-F1
#
_cell.length_a   1.000
_cell.length_b   1.000
_cell.length_c   1.000
_cell.angle_alpha   90.00
_cell.angle_beta   90.00
_cell.angle_gamma   90.00
#
_symmetry.space_group_name_H-M   'P 1'
#
loop_
_entity.id
_entity.type
_entity.pdbx_description
1 polymer ?
#
loop_
_entity_poly.entity_id
_entity_poly.type
_entity_poly.pdbx_seq_one_letter_code
_entity_poly.pdbx_strand_id
1 'polypeptide(L)'
;MRAVDRTTALFLASVKHALPALRTQVSKSRNAAGRSNYVFIFAGRSTYKVRISDHAIGMRRAMRGEEDLYIFAGSKPASWAVWLGELVRRLA
;
A
#
# COMPACT_ATOMS: atom_id res chain seq x y z
N MET A 1 -5.52 6.78 17.01
CA MET A 1 -5.25 6.40 15.59
C MET A 1 -4.65 5.00 15.56
N ARG A 2 -5.24 4.05 14.82
CA ARG A 2 -4.77 2.65 14.79
C ARG A 2 -3.49 2.51 13.94
N ALA A 3 -2.70 1.46 14.18
CA ALA A 3 -1.46 1.21 13.42
C ALA A 3 -1.72 1.11 11.91
N VAL A 4 -2.76 0.38 11.49
CA VAL A 4 -3.16 0.27 10.07
C VAL A 4 -3.47 1.64 9.46
N ASP A 5 -4.26 2.48 10.15
CA ASP A 5 -4.63 3.81 9.66
C ASP A 5 -3.42 4.75 9.60
N ARG A 6 -2.55 4.72 10.63
CA ARG A 6 -1.32 5.52 10.67
C ARG A 6 -0.36 5.14 9.55
N THR A 7 -0.12 3.85 9.35
CA THR A 7 0.73 3.36 8.25
C THR A 7 0.12 3.68 6.89
N THR A 8 -1.22 3.61 6.76
CA THR A 8 -1.92 4.04 5.52
C THR A 8 -1.68 5.51 5.23
N ALA A 9 -1.81 6.39 6.22
CA ALA A 9 -1.57 7.82 6.05
C ALA A 9 -0.11 8.11 5.64
N LEU A 10 0.86 7.45 6.29
CA LEU A 10 2.28 7.59 5.95
C LEU A 10 2.58 7.08 4.53
N PHE A 11 2.00 5.95 4.14
CA PHE A 11 2.16 5.41 2.79
C PHE A 11 1.56 6.35 1.73
N LEU A 12 0.33 6.84 1.94
CA LEU A 12 -0.29 7.81 1.04
C LEU A 12 0.52 9.10 0.91
N ALA A 13 1.04 9.62 2.03
CA ALA A 13 1.92 10.78 2.00
C ALA A 13 3.20 10.52 1.17
N SER A 14 3.79 9.33 1.32
CA SER A 14 4.95 8.90 0.52
C SER A 14 4.61 8.88 -0.98
N VAL A 15 3.48 8.27 -1.35
CA VAL A 15 3.01 8.22 -2.74
C VAL A 15 2.75 9.62 -3.29
N LYS A 16 2.07 10.49 -2.53
CA LYS A 16 1.76 11.85 -2.98
C LYS A 16 2.99 12.73 -3.10
N HIS A 17 4.01 12.51 -2.28
CA HIS A 17 5.29 13.21 -2.40
C HIS A 17 6.05 12.78 -3.65
N ALA A 18 6.11 11.47 -3.93
CA ALA A 18 6.84 10.95 -5.08
C ALA A 18 6.10 11.11 -6.42
N LEU A 19 4.76 11.02 -6.40
CA LEU A 19 3.91 10.91 -7.59
C LEU A 19 2.62 11.75 -7.39
N PRO A 20 2.72 13.09 -7.35
CA PRO A 20 1.63 13.97 -6.92
C PRO A 20 0.38 13.91 -7.81
N ALA A 21 0.57 13.70 -9.10
CA ALA A 21 -0.50 13.66 -10.10
C ALA A 21 -1.34 12.36 -10.05
N LEU A 22 -0.88 11.31 -9.38
CA LEU A 22 -1.60 10.04 -9.39
C LEU A 22 -2.82 10.07 -8.46
N ARG A 23 -3.92 9.50 -8.95
CA ARG A 23 -5.11 9.28 -8.14
C ARG A 23 -4.87 8.08 -7.22
N THR A 24 -5.32 8.20 -5.96
CA THR A 24 -5.28 7.12 -4.97
C THR A 24 -6.66 6.89 -4.39
N GLN A 25 -7.04 5.63 -4.14
CA GLN A 25 -8.27 5.28 -3.43
C GLN A 25 -7.96 4.30 -2.29
N VAL A 26 -8.63 4.45 -1.15
CA VAL A 26 -8.50 3.53 -0.02
C VAL A 26 -9.79 2.76 0.17
N SER A 27 -9.69 1.44 0.27
CA SER A 27 -10.77 0.55 0.70
C SER A 27 -10.42 -0.09 2.03
N LYS A 28 -11.31 0.04 3.02
CA LYS A 28 -11.12 -0.50 4.36
C LYS A 28 -11.80 -1.85 4.47
N SER A 29 -11.13 -2.81 5.10
CA SER A 29 -11.64 -4.16 5.34
C SER A 29 -11.37 -4.60 6.77
N ARG A 30 -12.35 -5.28 7.37
CA ARG A 30 -12.27 -5.86 8.71
C ARG A 30 -12.96 -7.22 8.70
N ASN A 31 -12.25 -8.25 9.16
CA ASN A 31 -12.79 -9.60 9.31
C ASN A 31 -12.24 -10.24 10.60
N ALA A 32 -12.52 -11.53 10.81
CA ALA A 32 -12.05 -12.28 11.98
C ALA A 32 -10.51 -12.36 12.10
N ALA A 33 -9.78 -12.24 10.98
CA ALA A 33 -8.33 -12.24 10.97
C ALA A 33 -7.71 -10.91 11.39
N GLY A 34 -8.48 -9.82 11.35
CA GLY A 34 -8.04 -8.49 11.77
C GLY A 34 -8.44 -7.39 10.79
N ARG A 35 -7.56 -6.40 10.59
CA ARG A 35 -7.83 -5.22 9.79
C ARG A 35 -6.89 -5.13 8.60
N SER A 36 -7.41 -4.61 7.50
CA SER A 36 -6.64 -4.36 6.30
C SER A 36 -7.16 -3.13 5.59
N ASN A 37 -6.26 -2.26 5.14
CA ASN A 37 -6.57 -1.23 4.17
C ASN A 37 -5.95 -1.62 2.83
N TYR A 38 -6.70 -1.48 1.76
CA TYR A 38 -6.22 -1.61 0.39
C TYR A 38 -6.07 -0.20 -0.19
N VAL A 39 -4.89 0.12 -0.68
CA VAL A 39 -4.59 1.36 -1.40
C VAL A 39 -4.46 1.02 -2.86
N PHE A 40 -5.31 1.64 -3.67
CA PHE A 40 -5.26 1.56 -5.13
C PHE A 40 -4.61 2.82 -5.66
N ILE A 41 -3.56 2.66 -6.46
CA ILE A 41 -2.85 3.77 -7.14
C ILE A 41 -3.13 3.63 -8.63
N PHE A 42 -3.74 4.64 -9.23
CA PHE A 42 -4.14 4.64 -10.64
C PHE A 42 -3.14 5.44 -11.46
N ALA A 43 -2.47 4.78 -12.41
CA ALA A 43 -1.46 5.35 -13.28
C ALA A 43 -1.77 5.03 -14.75
N GLY A 44 -2.65 5.84 -15.36
CA GLY A 44 -3.09 5.63 -16.75
C GLY A 44 -3.77 4.27 -16.94
N ARG A 45 -3.10 3.37 -17.65
CA ARG A 45 -3.60 2.00 -17.95
C ARG A 45 -3.31 0.99 -16.83
N SER A 46 -2.49 1.35 -15.85
CA SER A 46 -2.07 0.45 -14.77
C SER A 46 -2.74 0.83 -13.45
N THR A 47 -3.13 -0.18 -12.67
CA THR A 47 -3.60 -0.01 -11.30
C THR A 47 -2.73 -0.86 -10.39
N TYR A 48 -2.14 -0.23 -9.37
CA TYR A 48 -1.35 -0.91 -8.36
C TYR A 48 -2.17 -1.04 -7.09
N LYS A 49 -2.19 -2.24 -6.52
CA LYS A 49 -2.95 -2.59 -5.33
C LYS A 49 -2.00 -2.93 -4.19
N VAL A 50 -1.93 -2.03 -3.21
CA VAL A 50 -1.12 -2.19 -2.01
C VAL A 50 -2.00 -2.56 -0.83
N ARG A 51 -1.59 -3.54 -0.03
CA ARG A 51 -2.27 -3.90 1.21
C ARG A 51 -1.48 -3.47 2.42
N ILE A 52 -2.18 -2.91 3.40
CA ILE A 52 -1.65 -2.52 4.70
C ILE A 52 -2.45 -3.25 5.77
N SER A 53 -1.83 -4.12 6.57
CA SER A 53 -2.56 -5.01 7.49
C SER A 53 -1.79 -5.28 8.78
N ASP A 54 -2.52 -5.50 9.87
CA ASP A 54 -1.99 -5.90 11.18
C ASP A 54 -1.83 -7.42 11.34
N HIS A 55 -2.09 -8.22 10.30
CA HIS A 55 -2.00 -9.68 10.37
C HIS A 55 -1.33 -10.31 9.14
N ALA A 56 -0.61 -11.40 9.37
CA ALA A 56 0.22 -12.09 8.37
C ALA A 56 -0.56 -12.83 7.28
N ILE A 57 -1.87 -13.06 7.45
CA ILE A 57 -2.70 -13.73 6.42
C ILE A 57 -2.65 -12.97 5.08
N GLY A 58 -2.44 -11.65 5.10
CA GLY A 58 -2.27 -10.88 3.86
C GLY A 58 -0.97 -11.16 3.11
N MET A 59 0.11 -11.51 3.81
CA MET A 59 1.41 -11.78 3.19
C MET A 59 1.35 -12.92 2.17
N ARG A 60 0.58 -13.97 2.44
CA ARG A 60 0.38 -15.10 1.50
C ARG A 60 -0.29 -14.67 0.19
N ARG A 61 -1.16 -13.66 0.22
CA ARG A 61 -1.88 -13.17 -0.98
C ARG A 61 -0.97 -12.30 -1.85
N ALA A 62 -0.15 -11.46 -1.24
CA ALA A 62 0.91 -10.73 -1.94
C ALA A 62 1.91 -11.69 -2.62
N MET A 63 2.32 -12.77 -1.95
CA MET A 63 3.19 -13.79 -2.55
C MET A 63 2.55 -14.54 -3.73
N ARG A 64 1.22 -14.51 -3.87
CA ARG A 64 0.48 -15.08 -5.01
C ARG A 64 0.25 -14.07 -6.14
N GLY A 65 0.75 -12.84 -6.01
CA GLY A 65 0.55 -11.77 -6.99
C GLY A 65 -0.84 -11.10 -6.94
N GLU A 66 -1.64 -11.32 -5.89
CA GLU A 66 -2.95 -10.65 -5.75
C GLU A 66 -2.84 -9.18 -5.31
N GLU A 67 -1.67 -8.78 -4.85
CA GLU A 67 -1.32 -7.47 -4.29
C GLU A 67 0.10 -7.13 -4.76
N ASP A 68 0.34 -5.92 -5.29
CA ASP A 68 1.66 -5.47 -5.76
C ASP A 68 2.65 -5.20 -4.62
N LEU A 69 2.12 -4.95 -3.42
CA LEU A 69 2.89 -4.70 -2.21
C LEU A 69 2.07 -5.03 -0.97
N TYR A 70 2.70 -5.67 0.00
CA TYR A 70 2.17 -5.85 1.35
C TYR A 70 3.01 -5.04 2.35
N ILE A 71 2.35 -4.29 3.22
CA ILE A 71 2.96 -3.49 4.27
C ILE A 71 2.36 -3.93 5.61
N PHE A 72 3.21 -4.39 6.52
CA PHE A 72 2.78 -4.68 7.88
C PHE A 72 2.43 -3.38 8.63
N ALA A 73 1.36 -3.39 9.40
CA ALA A 73 0.94 -2.23 10.18
C ALA A 73 2.00 -1.86 11.23
N GLY A 74 2.34 -0.58 11.32
CA GLY A 74 3.44 -0.08 12.15
C GLY A 74 4.78 0.04 11.41
N SER A 75 4.89 -0.47 10.19
CA SER A 75 6.09 -0.27 9.37
C SER A 75 6.34 1.21 9.03
N LYS A 76 7.63 1.55 8.89
CA LYS A 76 8.12 2.90 8.58
C LYS A 76 8.40 3.08 7.07
N PRO A 77 8.48 4.31 6.55
CA PRO A 77 8.69 4.58 5.12
C PRO A 77 9.83 3.83 4.43
N ALA A 78 10.92 3.56 5.15
CA ALA A 78 12.03 2.77 4.64
C ALA A 78 11.60 1.39 4.11
N SER A 79 10.55 0.77 4.66
CA SER A 79 10.11 -0.56 4.23
C SER A 79 9.41 -0.60 2.87
N TRP A 80 8.98 0.54 2.32
CA TRP A 80 8.37 0.62 0.98
C TRP A 80 9.11 1.57 0.04
N ALA A 81 10.20 2.19 0.49
CA ALA A 81 10.95 3.17 -0.29
C ALA A 81 11.50 2.57 -1.61
N VAL A 82 12.04 1.35 -1.57
CA VAL A 82 12.56 0.68 -2.77
C VAL A 82 11.45 0.43 -3.79
N TRP A 83 10.33 -0.12 -3.35
CA TRP A 83 9.18 -0.38 -4.21
C TRP A 83 8.63 0.91 -4.83
N LEU A 84 8.52 1.99 -4.04
CA LEU A 84 8.07 3.28 -4.54
C LEU A 84 9.06 3.88 -5.55
N GLY A 85 10.37 3.73 -5.33
CA GLY A 85 11.40 4.15 -6.29
C GLY A 85 11.33 3.40 -7.61
N GLU A 86 11.08 2.09 -7.56
CA GLU A 86 10.82 1.29 -8.78
C GLU A 86 9.56 1.75 -9.50
N LEU A 87 8.49 2.04 -8.75
CA LEU A 87 7.26 2.55 -9.34
C LEU A 87 7.50 3.89 -10.05
N VAL A 88 8.24 4.81 -9.43
CA VAL A 88 8.62 6.09 -10.05
C VAL A 88 9.40 5.86 -11.35
N ARG A 89 10.41 4.98 -11.35
CA ARG A 89 11.19 4.65 -12.55
C ARG A 89 10.36 4.09 -13.69
N ARG A 90 9.34 3.28 -13.38
CA ARG A 90 8.47 2.67 -14.40
C ARG A 90 7.47 3.64 -15.02
N LEU A 91 7.18 4.76 -14.34
CA LEU A 91 6.20 5.75 -14.75
C LEU A 91 6.83 7.02 -15.35
N ALA A 92 8.15 7.17 -15.25
CA ALA A 92 8.94 8.19 -15.94
C ALA A 92 9.25 7.75 -17.38
#